data_AF-M2Z1T5-F1
#
_entry.id   AF-M2Z1T5-F1
#
_cell.length_a   1.000
_cell.length_b   1.000
_cell.length_c   1.000
_cell.angle_alpha   90.00
_cell.angle_beta   90.00
_cell.angle_gamma   90.00
#
_symmetry.space_group_name_H-M   'P 1'
#
loop_
_entity.id
_entity.type
_entity.pdbx_description
1 polymer ?
#
loop_
_entity_poly.entity_id
_entity_poly.type
_entity_poly.pdbx_seq_one_letter_code
_entity_poly.pdbx_strand_id
1 'polypeptide(L)'
;METSTATISVLQVTAIHAGRVLALADVELILDGVSLVIHGVQVRADASKTEITLPNYRAPDGSWRTAVTLPDEVRGPMGDAVIAAAMEIGILMEKAAVV
;
A
#
# COMPACT_ATOMS: atom_id res chain seq x y z
N MET A 1 -4.54 25.99 9.30
CA MET A 1 -3.69 25.10 8.48
C MET A 1 -4.40 24.97 7.16
N GLU A 2 -3.73 25.26 6.05
CA GLU A 2 -4.31 25.08 4.73
C GLU A 2 -4.19 23.60 4.34
N THR A 3 -5.24 23.07 3.72
CA THR A 3 -5.31 21.70 3.25
C THR A 3 -5.57 21.71 1.76
N SER A 4 -4.96 20.77 1.04
CA SER A 4 -5.28 20.53 -0.36
C SER A 4 -5.76 19.09 -0.56
N THR A 5 -6.46 18.87 -1.67
CA THR A 5 -6.95 17.55 -2.05
C THR A 5 -5.79 16.69 -2.54
N ALA A 6 -5.70 15.47 -2.00
CA ALA A 6 -4.85 14.42 -2.53
C ALA A 6 -5.70 13.42 -3.31
N THR A 7 -5.35 13.18 -4.58
CA THR A 7 -5.94 12.06 -5.35
C THR A 7 -5.00 10.87 -5.27
N ILE A 8 -5.54 9.68 -5.00
CA ILE A 8 -4.78 8.45 -4.87
C ILE A 8 -5.25 7.47 -5.93
N SER A 9 -4.31 6.92 -6.70
CA SER A 9 -4.57 5.94 -7.75
C SER A 9 -3.58 4.78 -7.63
N VAL A 10 -4.06 3.54 -7.73
CA VAL A 10 -3.17 2.36 -7.82
C VAL A 10 -2.85 2.13 -9.29
N LEU A 11 -1.59 2.25 -9.66
CA LEU A 11 -1.15 2.11 -11.05
C LEU A 11 -1.00 0.66 -11.45
N GLN A 12 -0.42 -0.15 -10.57
CA GLN A 12 -0.16 -1.56 -10.81
C GLN A 12 -0.13 -2.32 -9.49
N VAL A 13 -0.55 -3.58 -9.54
CA VAL A 13 -0.31 -4.56 -8.48
C VAL A 13 0.31 -5.81 -9.11
N THR A 14 1.46 -6.23 -8.61
CA THR A 14 2.23 -7.37 -9.14
C THR A 14 2.39 -8.42 -8.06
N ALA A 15 1.88 -9.63 -8.32
CA ALA A 15 2.04 -10.77 -7.44
C ALA A 15 3.51 -11.21 -7.34
N ILE A 16 4.00 -11.44 -6.13
CA ILE A 16 5.38 -11.90 -5.89
C ILE A 16 5.50 -13.08 -4.92
N HIS A 17 4.47 -13.34 -4.09
CA HIS A 17 4.39 -14.48 -3.16
C HIS A 17 5.69 -14.77 -2.36
N ALA A 18 6.23 -13.74 -1.72
CA ALA A 18 7.43 -13.82 -0.90
C ALA A 18 7.10 -13.84 0.60
N GLY A 19 6.91 -15.04 1.16
CA GLY A 19 6.54 -15.24 2.55
C GLY A 19 5.18 -14.61 2.86
N ARG A 20 5.17 -13.54 3.67
CA ARG A 20 3.95 -12.79 3.99
C ARG A 20 3.61 -11.68 2.99
N VAL A 21 4.51 -11.37 2.05
CA VAL A 21 4.27 -10.35 1.02
C VAL A 21 3.70 -11.04 -0.20
N LEU A 22 2.43 -10.81 -0.49
CA LEU A 22 1.74 -11.47 -1.61
C LEU A 22 1.94 -10.69 -2.91
N ALA A 23 1.95 -9.36 -2.84
CA ALA A 23 2.13 -8.50 -4.00
C ALA A 23 2.85 -7.19 -3.65
N LEU A 24 3.35 -6.52 -4.67
CA LEU A 24 3.85 -5.15 -4.64
C LEU A 24 2.93 -4.27 -5.48
N ALA A 25 2.60 -3.10 -4.98
CA ALA A 25 1.78 -2.10 -5.65
C ALA A 25 2.59 -0.82 -5.91
N ASP A 26 2.32 -0.21 -7.05
CA ASP A 26 2.78 1.13 -7.38
C ASP A 26 1.59 2.08 -7.25
N VAL A 27 1.75 3.13 -6.46
CA VAL A 27 0.68 4.04 -6.11
C VAL A 27 1.05 5.46 -6.51
N GLU A 28 0.15 6.13 -7.23
CA GLU A 28 0.26 7.53 -7.59
C GLU A 28 -0.54 8.39 -6.61
N LEU A 29 0.09 9.50 -6.21
CA LEU A 29 -0.49 10.57 -5.42
C LEU A 29 -0.42 11.85 -6.25
N ILE A 30 -1.57 12.48 -6.50
CA ILE A 30 -1.63 13.79 -7.13
C ILE A 30 -1.92 14.83 -6.05
N LEU A 31 -0.98 15.75 -5.87
CA LEU A 31 -1.05 16.88 -4.94
C LEU A 31 -0.86 18.17 -5.72
N ASP A 32 -1.87 19.05 -5.73
CA ASP A 32 -1.80 20.33 -6.45
C ASP A 32 -1.36 20.20 -7.93
N GLY A 33 -1.78 19.13 -8.59
CA GLY A 33 -1.43 18.83 -9.98
C GLY A 33 -0.04 18.20 -10.18
N VAL A 34 0.71 17.95 -9.11
CA VAL A 34 2.00 17.25 -9.14
C VAL A 34 1.79 15.76 -8.84
N SER A 35 2.26 14.90 -9.73
CA SER A 35 2.24 13.45 -9.55
C SER A 35 3.48 12.97 -8.78
N LEU A 36 3.25 12.19 -7.72
CA LEU A 36 4.26 11.46 -6.98
C LEU A 36 3.93 9.97 -7.03
N VAL A 37 4.86 9.15 -7.49
CA VAL A 37 4.67 7.69 -7.55
C VAL A 37 5.51 7.01 -6.46
N ILE A 38 4.84 6.22 -5.62
CA ILE A 38 5.47 5.39 -4.59
C ILE A 38 5.50 3.95 -5.11
N HIS A 39 6.71 3.48 -5.42
CA HIS A 39 6.92 2.10 -5.87
C HIS A 39 7.13 1.15 -4.70
N GLY A 40 6.63 -0.08 -4.85
CA GLY A 40 6.91 -1.16 -3.89
C GLY A 40 6.13 -1.08 -2.58
N VAL A 41 4.91 -0.53 -2.63
CA VAL A 41 3.95 -0.64 -1.53
C VAL A 41 3.58 -2.12 -1.37
N GLN A 42 3.74 -2.67 -0.19
CA GLN A 42 3.62 -4.10 0.04
C GLN A 42 2.20 -4.48 0.44
N VAL A 43 1.59 -5.39 -0.32
CA VAL A 43 0.38 -6.10 0.08
C VAL A 43 0.82 -7.33 0.88
N ARG A 44 0.55 -7.31 2.18
CA ARG A 44 0.94 -8.39 3.09
C ARG A 44 -0.30 -9.05 3.65
N ALA A 45 -0.34 -10.37 3.68
CA ALA A 45 -1.39 -11.08 4.37
C ALA A 45 -0.88 -12.39 4.96
N ASP A 46 -1.54 -12.83 6.02
CA ASP A 46 -1.49 -14.18 6.54
C ASP A 46 -2.90 -14.66 6.90
N ALA A 47 -3.03 -15.85 7.48
CA ALA A 47 -4.34 -16.41 7.86
C ALA A 47 -5.13 -15.55 8.87
N SER A 48 -4.47 -14.59 9.54
CA SER A 48 -5.05 -13.79 10.61
C SER A 48 -5.30 -12.32 10.20
N LYS A 49 -4.47 -11.74 9.34
CA LYS A 49 -4.52 -10.31 9.01
C LYS A 49 -4.01 -9.97 7.62
N THR A 50 -4.55 -8.87 7.09
CA THR A 50 -4.07 -8.17 5.90
C THR A 50 -3.49 -6.82 6.32
N GLU A 51 -2.34 -6.44 5.77
CA GLU A 51 -1.64 -5.21 6.06
C GLU A 51 -1.06 -4.59 4.78
N ILE A 52 -1.26 -3.29 4.60
CA ILE A 52 -0.57 -2.51 3.57
C ILE A 52 0.61 -1.79 4.21
N THR A 53 1.82 -2.08 3.73
CA THR A 53 3.07 -1.52 4.28
C THR A 53 3.78 -0.68 3.24
N LEU A 54 4.17 0.53 3.60
CA LEU A 54 4.98 1.40 2.74
C LEU A 54 6.36 0.77 2.45
N PRO A 55 7.04 1.20 1.37
CA PRO A 55 8.35 0.67 1.02
C PRO A 55 9.33 0.85 2.18
N ASN A 56 10.15 -0.16 2.44
CA ASN A 56 11.17 -0.13 3.48
C ASN A 56 12.56 -0.37 2.88
N TYR A 57 13.57 0.22 3.49
CA TYR A 57 14.97 -0.01 3.16
C TYR A 57 15.74 -0.43 4.41
N ARG A 58 16.91 -1.06 4.20
CA ARG A 58 17.87 -1.31 5.27
C ARG A 58 18.70 -0.07 5.51
N ALA A 59 18.57 0.53 6.69
CA ALA A 59 19.38 1.65 7.11
C ALA A 59 20.82 1.22 7.42
N PRO A 60 21.80 2.15 7.51
CA PRO A 60 23.20 1.81 7.77
C PRO A 60 23.45 1.06 9.09
N ASP A 61 22.56 1.21 10.08
CA ASP A 61 22.58 0.46 11.34
C ASP A 61 22.00 -0.96 11.22
N GLY A 62 21.61 -1.37 10.02
CA GLY A 62 21.00 -2.66 9.73
C GLY A 62 19.51 -2.72 10.07
N SER A 63 18.89 -1.67 10.60
CA SER A 63 17.46 -1.64 10.90
C SER A 63 16.61 -1.52 9.63
N TRP A 64 15.35 -1.96 9.68
CA TRP A 64 14.38 -1.64 8.62
C TRP A 64 13.78 -0.27 8.91
N ARG A 65 13.78 0.61 7.90
CA ARG A 65 13.16 1.93 7.98
C ARG A 65 12.23 2.16 6.80
N THR A 66 11.08 2.78 7.07
CA THR A 66 10.15 3.18 6.03
C THR A 66 10.77 4.29 5.18
N ALA A 67 10.69 4.12 3.87
CA ALA A 67 11.29 5.03 2.89
C ALA A 67 10.51 6.35 2.76
N VAL A 68 9.19 6.29 2.95
CA VAL A 68 8.29 7.45 2.85
C VAL A 68 7.40 7.49 4.09
N THR A 69 7.22 8.67 4.67
CA THR A 69 6.24 8.87 5.75
C THR A 69 5.07 9.65 5.18
N LEU A 70 3.89 9.07 5.26
CA LEU A 70 2.63 9.71 4.88
C LEU A 70 1.84 10.04 6.14
N PRO A 71 1.10 11.17 6.15
CA PRO A 71 0.15 11.47 7.22
C PRO A 71 -1.04 10.49 7.15
N ASP A 72 -1.76 10.33 8.26
CA ASP A 72 -2.82 9.31 8.38
C ASP A 72 -3.96 9.56 7.39
N GLU A 73 -4.24 10.83 7.09
CA GLU A 73 -5.24 11.30 6.12
C GLU A 73 -4.95 10.79 4.69
N VAL A 74 -3.69 10.46 4.39
CA VAL A 74 -3.29 9.89 3.08
C VAL A 74 -3.05 8.39 3.22
N ARG A 75 -2.41 7.96 4.31
CA ARG A 75 -2.01 6.56 4.52
C ARG A 75 -3.20 5.60 4.56
N GLY A 76 -4.26 5.96 5.28
CA GLY A 76 -5.47 5.13 5.39
C GLY A 76 -6.15 4.91 4.04
N PRO A 77 -6.59 5.99 3.35
CA PRO A 77 -7.22 5.88 2.04
C PRO A 77 -6.35 5.21 0.98
N MET A 78 -5.02 5.41 1.04
CA MET A 78 -4.08 4.71 0.17
C MET A 78 -4.09 3.19 0.43
N GLY A 79 -4.12 2.78 1.69
CA GLY A 79 -4.26 1.38 2.08
C GLY A 79 -5.54 0.77 1.53
N ASP A 80 -6.67 1.47 1.67
CA ASP A 80 -7.97 1.01 1.17
C ASP A 80 -7.98 0.84 -0.35
N ALA A 81 -7.42 1.81 -1.09
CA ALA A 81 -7.30 1.74 -2.55
C ALA A 81 -6.45 0.53 -3.00
N VAL A 82 -5.33 0.28 -2.31
CA VAL A 82 -4.46 -0.88 -2.60
C VAL A 82 -5.16 -2.20 -2.27
N ILE A 83 -5.91 -2.28 -1.17
CA ILE A 83 -6.69 -3.47 -0.83
C ILE A 83 -7.74 -3.76 -1.91
N ALA A 84 -8.50 -2.73 -2.33
CA ALA A 84 -9.50 -2.87 -3.37
C ALA A 84 -8.89 -3.36 -4.69
N ALA A 85 -7.79 -2.75 -5.13
CA ALA A 85 -7.08 -3.17 -6.34
C ALA A 85 -6.53 -4.60 -6.23
N ALA A 86 -5.99 -4.99 -5.08
CA ALA A 86 -5.50 -6.35 -4.85
C ALA A 86 -6.63 -7.39 -4.80
N MET A 87 -7.84 -7.02 -4.34
CA MET A 87 -9.03 -7.87 -4.41
C MET A 87 -9.52 -8.03 -5.85
N GLU A 88 -9.53 -6.95 -6.63
CA GLU A 88 -9.97 -6.96 -8.04
C GLU A 88 -9.16 -7.96 -8.89
N ILE A 89 -7.85 -8.06 -8.64
CA ILE A 89 -6.97 -8.99 -9.34
C ILE A 89 -6.83 -10.36 -8.65
N GLY A 90 -7.61 -10.63 -7.59
CA GLY A 90 -7.66 -11.92 -6.91
C GLY A 90 -6.48 -12.25 -6.01
N ILE A 91 -5.66 -11.27 -5.61
CA ILE A 91 -4.58 -11.45 -4.62
C ILE A 91 -5.13 -11.51 -3.20
N LEU A 92 -6.12 -10.67 -2.92
CA LEU A 92 -6.86 -10.68 -1.66
C LEU A 92 -8.29 -11.17 -1.91
N MET A 93 -8.89 -11.69 -0.86
CA MET A 93 -10.30 -12.09 -0.87
C MET A 93 -10.99 -11.58 0.38
N GLU A 94 -12.27 -11.26 0.26
CA GLU A 94 -13.12 -11.00 1.41
C GLU A 94 -13.17 -12.25 2.30
N LYS A 95 -13.05 -12.03 3.61
CA LYS A 95 -13.25 -13.12 4.56
C LYS A 95 -14.73 -13.48 4.55
N ALA A 96 -15.04 -14.71 4.16
CA ALA A 96 -16.41 -15.24 4.27
C ALA A 96 -16.90 -15.06 5.72
N ALA A 97 -18.04 -14.41 5.88
CA ALA A 97 -18.70 -14.33 7.18
C ALA A 97 -19.02 -15.76 7.63
N VAL A 98 -18.43 -16.17 8.76
CA VAL A 98 -18.86 -17.41 9.42
C VAL A 98 -20.18 -17.08 10.09
N VAL A 99 -21.28 -17.51 9.48
CA VAL A 99 -22.64 -17.45 10.03
C VAL A 99 -22.82 -18.56 11.05
#